data_AF-R4UWY7-F1
#
_entry.id   AF-R4UWY7-F1
#
_cell.length_a   1.000
_cell.length_b   1.000
_cell.length_c   1.000
_cell.angle_alpha   90.00
_cell.angle_beta   90.00
_cell.angle_gamma   90.00
#
_symmetry.space_group_name_H-M   'P 1'
#
loop_
_entity.id
_entity.type
_entity.pdbx_description
1 polymer ?
#
loop_
_entity_poly.entity_id
_entity_poly.type
_entity_poly.pdbx_seq_one_letter_code
_entity_poly.pdbx_strand_id
1 'polypeptide(L)'
;MINKSKIESCRPICKELKIFTVICSFIFETLCLFRKYNIYQVRNSNFHGYDTRRKDDFYIFQCNTSLYEKSVVNMSIRLHNSLPSELKVLGDFKKFKRALKSFLLYNPFYSLSEFFTYGQ
;
A
#
# COMPACT_ATOMS: atom_id res chain seq x y z
N MET A 1 -29.08 -15.26 -3.56
CA MET A 1 -29.20 -13.90 -3.00
C MET A 1 -28.53 -13.89 -1.64
N ILE A 2 -27.70 -12.89 -1.35
CA ILE A 2 -27.02 -12.81 -0.05
C ILE A 2 -28.07 -12.40 0.98
N ASN A 3 -28.46 -13.33 1.86
CA ASN A 3 -29.46 -13.08 2.90
C ASN A 3 -28.78 -12.36 4.07
N LYS A 4 -28.71 -11.03 3.98
CA LYS A 4 -28.09 -10.16 5.00
C LYS A 4 -29.10 -9.19 5.58
N SER A 5 -29.05 -8.98 6.89
CA SER A 5 -29.80 -7.90 7.54
C SER A 5 -29.36 -6.54 6.98
N LYS A 6 -30.32 -5.62 6.79
CA LYS A 6 -30.08 -4.27 6.26
C LYS A 6 -29.08 -3.45 7.10
N ILE A 7 -28.86 -3.82 8.35
CA ILE A 7 -28.04 -3.08 9.33
C ILE A 7 -26.61 -3.63 9.40
N GLU A 8 -26.39 -4.86 8.92
CA GLU A 8 -25.07 -5.47 9.03
C GLU A 8 -24.10 -4.92 7.98
N SER A 9 -22.85 -4.66 8.39
CA SER A 9 -21.79 -4.18 7.51
C SER A 9 -21.52 -5.11 6.33
N CYS A 10 -21.29 -4.59 5.12
CA CYS A 10 -20.89 -5.39 3.96
C CYS A 10 -19.47 -5.98 4.07
N ARG A 11 -18.67 -5.56 5.05
CA ARG A 11 -17.25 -5.98 5.20
C ARG A 11 -17.02 -7.49 5.23
N PRO A 12 -17.76 -8.31 6.00
CA PRO A 12 -17.56 -9.76 6.02
C PRO A 12 -17.84 -10.40 4.66
N ILE A 13 -18.86 -9.91 3.95
CA ILE A 13 -19.25 -10.40 2.62
C ILE A 13 -18.18 -10.05 1.59
N CYS A 14 -17.67 -8.82 1.61
CA CYS A 14 -16.61 -8.42 0.69
C CYS A 14 -15.35 -9.29 0.89
N LYS A 15 -15.05 -9.67 2.14
CA LYS A 15 -13.95 -10.60 2.45
C LYS A 15 -14.23 -12.01 1.89
N GLU A 16 -15.42 -12.55 2.17
CA GLU A 16 -15.82 -13.90 1.75
C GLU A 16 -15.84 -14.05 0.23
N LEU A 17 -16.42 -13.08 -0.47
CA LEU A 17 -16.54 -13.07 -1.92
C LEU A 17 -15.28 -12.57 -2.63
N LYS A 18 -14.21 -12.24 -1.90
CA LYS A 18 -12.97 -11.66 -2.43
C LYS A 18 -13.24 -10.46 -3.33
N ILE A 19 -14.09 -9.55 -2.85
CA ILE A 19 -14.41 -8.29 -3.52
C ILE A 19 -13.43 -7.22 -3.06
N PHE A 20 -12.82 -6.56 -4.03
CA PHE A 20 -11.95 -5.42 -3.81
C PHE A 20 -12.75 -4.20 -3.35
N THR A 21 -12.35 -3.57 -2.25
CA THR A 21 -12.88 -2.24 -1.90
C THR A 21 -12.26 -1.17 -2.81
N VAL A 22 -12.89 0.00 -2.88
CA VAL A 22 -12.34 1.16 -3.62
C VAL A 22 -10.95 1.53 -3.10
N ILE A 23 -10.75 1.48 -1.78
CA ILE A 23 -9.47 1.79 -1.15
C ILE A 23 -8.41 0.74 -1.51
N CYS A 24 -8.74 -0.55 -1.43
CA CYS A 24 -7.83 -1.59 -1.90
C CYS A 24 -7.47 -1.34 -3.36
N SER A 25 -8.44 -1.01 -4.23
CA SER A 25 -8.20 -0.79 -5.67
C SER A 25 -7.23 0.37 -5.88
N PHE A 26 -7.44 1.47 -5.15
CA PHE A 26 -6.53 2.60 -5.15
C PHE A 26 -5.12 2.21 -4.72
N ILE A 27 -4.96 1.46 -3.62
CA ILE A 27 -3.65 0.99 -3.14
C ILE A 27 -2.98 0.09 -4.19
N PHE A 28 -3.75 -0.85 -4.75
CA PHE A 28 -3.28 -1.81 -5.74
C PHE A 28 -2.73 -1.12 -7.00
N GLU A 29 -3.53 -0.24 -7.60
CA GLU A 29 -3.14 0.48 -8.81
C GLU A 29 -1.95 1.41 -8.53
N THR A 30 -1.97 2.15 -7.43
CA THR A 30 -0.88 3.07 -7.04
C THR A 30 0.45 2.33 -6.90
N LEU A 31 0.46 1.21 -6.18
CA LEU A 31 1.67 0.40 -5.97
C LEU A 31 2.11 -0.34 -7.25
N CYS A 32 1.17 -0.79 -8.07
CA CYS A 32 1.49 -1.37 -9.37
C CYS A 32 2.17 -0.34 -10.28
N LEU A 33 1.66 0.89 -10.32
CA LEU A 33 2.25 1.98 -11.12
C LEU A 33 3.65 2.32 -10.59
N PHE A 34 3.79 2.46 -9.26
CA PHE A 34 5.06 2.72 -8.59
C PHE A 34 6.14 1.69 -8.95
N ARG A 35 5.81 0.39 -8.87
CA ARG A 35 6.74 -0.71 -9.17
C ARG A 35 6.99 -0.90 -10.67
N LYS A 36 5.95 -0.81 -11.50
CA LYS A 36 6.07 -1.09 -12.95
C LYS A 36 6.95 -0.06 -13.64
N TYR A 37 6.85 1.21 -13.22
CA TYR A 37 7.57 2.32 -13.84
C TYR A 37 8.77 2.79 -13.04
N ASN A 38 9.07 2.15 -11.89
CA ASN A 38 10.18 2.54 -10.99
C ASN A 38 10.20 4.06 -10.72
N ILE A 39 9.04 4.63 -10.39
CA ILE A 39 8.81 6.10 -10.32
C ILE A 39 9.78 6.78 -9.33
N TYR A 40 10.27 6.06 -8.34
CA TYR A 40 11.14 6.59 -7.30
C TYR A 40 12.17 5.57 -6.84
N GLN A 41 13.39 6.03 -6.58
CA GLN A 41 14.52 5.16 -6.22
C GLN A 41 15.33 5.66 -5.02
N VAL A 42 15.09 6.87 -4.52
CA VAL A 42 15.87 7.43 -3.42
C VAL A 42 15.47 6.76 -2.10
N ARG A 43 16.46 6.27 -1.35
CA ARG A 43 16.29 5.62 -0.05
C ARG A 43 16.80 6.51 1.07
N ASN A 44 16.39 6.22 2.30
CA ASN A 44 16.91 6.93 3.48
C ASN A 44 18.43 6.74 3.64
N SER A 45 18.97 5.58 3.21
CA SER A 45 20.41 5.32 3.19
C SER A 45 21.22 6.27 2.30
N ASN A 46 20.59 6.98 1.36
CA ASN A 46 21.28 7.97 0.53
C ASN A 46 21.65 9.25 1.30
N PHE A 47 21.00 9.52 2.44
CA PHE A 47 21.16 10.76 3.20
C PHE A 47 21.92 10.58 4.52
N HIS A 48 22.12 9.35 4.97
CA HIS A 48 22.78 9.04 6.24
C HIS A 48 23.90 8.03 6.02
N GLY A 49 25.07 8.31 6.59
CA GLY A 49 26.24 7.41 6.53
C GLY A 49 26.20 6.25 7.54
N TYR A 50 25.11 6.12 8.31
CA TYR A 50 24.93 5.09 9.33
C TYR A 50 23.57 4.39 9.19
N ASP A 51 23.51 3.15 9.67
CA ASP A 51 22.33 2.30 9.55
C ASP A 51 21.21 2.72 10.50
N THR A 52 20.16 3.33 9.95
CA THR A 52 18.91 3.59 10.70
C THR A 52 17.93 2.43 10.53
N ARG A 53 16.98 2.29 11.48
CA ARG A 53 15.91 1.25 11.42
C ARG A 53 15.11 1.27 10.12
N ARG A 54 15.03 2.43 9.44
CA ARG A 54 14.30 2.62 8.18
C ARG A 54 15.24 2.92 7.00
N LYS A 55 16.51 2.51 7.06
CA LYS A 55 17.50 2.79 6.01
C LYS A 55 17.06 2.30 4.63
N ASP A 56 16.38 1.16 4.60
CA ASP A 56 15.92 0.50 3.39
C ASP A 56 14.55 1.01 2.90
N ASP A 57 13.88 1.88 3.64
CA ASP A 57 12.66 2.52 3.18
C ASP A 57 13.00 3.59 2.14
N PHE A 58 12.08 3.79 1.19
CA PHE A 58 12.16 4.92 0.28
C PHE A 58 12.01 6.23 1.05
N TYR A 59 12.79 7.23 0.66
CA TYR A 59 12.73 8.55 1.28
C TYR A 59 11.36 9.19 1.05
N ILE A 60 10.69 9.56 2.14
CA ILE A 60 9.44 10.32 2.07
C ILE A 60 9.84 11.79 2.00
N PHE A 61 9.46 12.45 0.92
CA PHE A 61 9.68 13.88 0.79
C PHE A 61 8.87 14.64 1.84
N GLN A 62 9.57 15.46 2.62
CA GLN A 62 8.96 16.39 3.57
C GLN A 62 8.76 17.73 2.88
N CYS A 63 7.51 18.19 2.85
CA CYS A 63 7.12 19.47 2.27
C CYS A 63 6.08 20.13 3.15
N ASN A 64 6.08 21.46 3.22
CA ASN A 64 5.13 22.21 4.05
C ASN A 64 3.73 22.32 3.41
N THR A 65 3.54 21.78 2.20
CA THR A 65 2.28 21.90 1.46
C THR A 65 1.55 20.56 1.41
N SER A 66 0.28 20.57 1.84
CA SER A 66 -0.59 19.39 1.80
C SER A 66 -0.78 18.84 0.38
N LEU A 67 -0.64 19.67 -0.65
CA LEU A 67 -0.70 19.25 -2.06
C LEU A 67 0.39 18.22 -2.39
N TYR A 68 1.62 18.51 -2.00
CA TYR A 68 2.74 17.64 -2.32
C TYR A 68 2.77 16.42 -1.38
N GLU A 69 2.37 16.59 -0.12
CA GLU A 69 2.16 15.47 0.80
C GLU A 69 1.17 14.44 0.26
N LYS A 70 0.09 14.93 -0.39
CA LYS A 70 -0.98 14.13 -1.00
C LYS A 70 -0.71 13.77 -2.47
N SER A 71 0.46 14.13 -3.01
CA SER A 71 0.82 13.76 -4.38
C SER A 71 0.84 12.25 -4.55
N VAL A 72 0.53 11.78 -5.77
CA VAL A 72 0.55 10.34 -6.09
C VAL A 72 1.92 9.74 -5.81
N VAL A 73 3.01 10.46 -6.08
CA VAL A 73 4.38 10.01 -5.80
C VAL A 73 4.58 9.80 -4.29
N ASN A 74 4.29 10.80 -3.47
CA ASN A 74 4.51 10.70 -2.03
C ASN A 74 3.58 9.66 -1.38
N MET A 75 2.33 9.57 -1.85
CA MET A 75 1.40 8.52 -1.43
C MET A 75 1.90 7.13 -1.80
N SER A 76 2.44 6.95 -3.02
CA SER A 76 3.01 5.67 -3.46
C SER A 76 4.17 5.22 -2.59
N ILE A 77 5.06 6.15 -2.23
CA ILE A 77 6.20 5.91 -1.33
C ILE A 77 5.70 5.46 0.05
N ARG A 78 4.76 6.20 0.64
CA ARG A 78 4.18 5.87 1.95
C ARG A 78 3.50 4.50 1.94
N LEU A 79 2.71 4.22 0.90
CA LEU A 79 2.05 2.93 0.73
C LEU A 79 3.08 1.81 0.62
N HIS A 80 4.14 2.00 -0.17
CA HIS A 80 5.18 0.98 -0.38
C HIS A 80 5.95 0.69 0.90
N ASN A 81 6.41 1.72 1.62
CA ASN A 81 7.14 1.56 2.87
C ASN A 81 6.33 0.81 3.94
N SER A 82 5.01 1.01 3.94
CA SER A 82 4.07 0.35 4.86
C SER A 82 3.71 -1.09 4.48
N LEU A 83 4.22 -1.60 3.34
CA LEU A 83 3.99 -2.99 2.97
C LEU A 83 4.77 -3.94 3.88
N PRO A 84 4.23 -5.16 4.12
CA PRO A 84 4.98 -6.26 4.69
C PRO A 84 6.28 -6.55 3.92
N SER A 85 7.34 -6.91 4.63
CA SER A 85 8.67 -7.16 4.06
C SER A 85 8.64 -8.24 2.97
N GLU A 86 7.79 -9.24 3.11
CA GLU A 86 7.60 -10.35 2.17
C GLU A 86 7.14 -9.85 0.79
N LEU A 87 6.36 -8.77 0.75
CA LEU A 87 5.96 -8.12 -0.51
C LEU A 87 7.06 -7.19 -1.02
N LYS A 88 7.82 -6.55 -0.13
CA LYS A 88 8.88 -5.60 -0.49
C LYS A 88 10.06 -6.29 -1.19
N VAL A 89 10.41 -7.52 -0.78
CA VAL A 89 11.52 -8.29 -1.37
C VAL A 89 11.22 -8.88 -2.74
N LEU A 90 9.97 -8.86 -3.21
CA LEU A 90 9.62 -9.37 -4.54
C LEU A 90 10.14 -8.43 -5.63
N GLY A 91 11.22 -8.85 -6.30
CA GLY A 91 11.81 -8.10 -7.42
C GLY A 91 11.03 -8.22 -8.73
N ASP A 92 10.42 -9.38 -9.00
CA ASP A 92 9.61 -9.57 -10.22
C ASP A 92 8.23 -8.91 -10.10
N PHE A 93 7.90 -8.04 -11.06
CA PHE A 93 6.64 -7.29 -11.06
C PHE A 93 5.40 -8.20 -11.11
N LYS A 94 5.43 -9.30 -11.87
CA LYS A 94 4.27 -10.20 -11.98
C LYS A 94 4.01 -10.91 -10.65
N LYS A 95 5.07 -11.40 -10.00
CA LYS A 95 5.01 -12.00 -8.65
C LYS A 95 4.51 -10.98 -7.62
N PHE A 96 5.08 -9.77 -7.63
CA PHE A 96 4.64 -8.67 -6.75
C PHE A 96 3.15 -8.37 -6.94
N LYS A 97 2.70 -8.13 -8.18
CA LYS A 97 1.30 -7.82 -8.50
C LYS A 97 0.35 -8.91 -8.02
N ARG A 98 0.68 -10.18 -8.24
CA ARG A 98 -0.13 -11.31 -7.78
C ARG A 98 -0.19 -11.37 -6.25
N ALA A 99 0.96 -11.24 -5.57
CA ALA A 99 1.03 -11.30 -4.12
C ALA A 99 0.29 -10.13 -3.46
N LEU A 100 0.47 -8.91 -3.98
CA LEU A 100 -0.25 -7.72 -3.53
C LEU A 100 -1.77 -7.89 -3.70
N LYS A 101 -2.22 -8.42 -4.84
CA LYS A 101 -3.65 -8.68 -5.06
C LYS A 101 -4.21 -9.64 -4.01
N SER A 102 -3.52 -10.74 -3.73
CA SER A 102 -3.92 -11.71 -2.70
C SER A 102 -3.96 -11.08 -1.31
N PHE A 103 -2.94 -10.28 -0.97
CA PHE A 103 -2.86 -9.57 0.31
C PHE A 103 -4.05 -8.63 0.53
N LEU A 104 -4.41 -7.81 -0.48
CA LEU A 104 -5.51 -6.86 -0.39
C LEU A 104 -6.90 -7.51 -0.44
N LEU A 105 -7.01 -8.69 -1.04
CA LEU A 105 -8.24 -9.50 -1.00
C LEU A 105 -8.46 -10.14 0.37
N TYR A 106 -7.39 -10.57 1.02
CA TYR A 106 -7.47 -11.17 2.36
C TYR A 106 -7.70 -10.11 3.44
N ASN A 107 -7.19 -8.89 3.23
CA ASN A 107 -7.30 -7.75 4.13
C ASN A 107 -8.09 -6.61 3.45
N PRO A 108 -9.43 -6.63 3.45
CA PRO A 108 -10.22 -5.57 2.85
C PRO A 108 -10.16 -4.29 3.71
N PHE A 109 -9.46 -3.28 3.22
CA PHE A 109 -9.33 -1.96 3.84
C PHE A 109 -10.43 -1.02 3.36
N TYR A 110 -11.04 -0.23 4.25
CA TYR A 110 -12.08 0.75 3.91
C TYR A 110 -11.62 2.20 4.06
N SER A 111 -10.41 2.40 4.57
CA SER A 111 -9.73 3.69 4.57
C SER A 111 -8.22 3.49 4.42
N LEU A 112 -7.51 4.52 3.96
CA LEU A 112 -6.04 4.50 3.93
C LEU A 112 -5.45 4.39 5.35
N SER A 113 -6.12 4.97 6.34
CA SER A 113 -5.73 4.87 7.75
C SER A 113 -5.70 3.41 8.22
N GLU A 114 -6.71 2.61 7.88
CA GLU A 114 -6.72 1.18 8.21
C GLU A 114 -5.50 0.44 7.62
N PHE A 115 -5.13 0.76 6.39
CA PHE A 115 -3.95 0.18 5.75
C PHE A 115 -2.65 0.60 6.46
N PHE A 116 -2.51 1.89 6.80
CA PHE A 116 -1.31 2.40 7.46
C PHE A 116 -1.15 1.88 8.89
N THR A 117 -2.25 1.66 9.62
CA THR A 117 -2.21 1.05 10.97
C THR A 117 -1.91 -0.44 10.91
N TYR A 118 -2.28 -1.13 9.82
CA TYR A 118 -1.98 -2.56 9.65
C TYR A 118 -0.47 -2.84 9.52
N GLY A 119 0.29 -1.92 8.92
CA GLY A 119 1.73 -2.08 8.70
C GLY A 119 2.63 -1.64 9.87
N GLN A 120 2.05 -1.30 11.04
CA GLN A 120 2.79 -0.91 12.24
C GLN A 120 3.12 -2.09 13.16
#